data_AF-A0A2X2LGQ6-F1
#
_entry.id   AF-A0A2X2LGQ6-F1
#
_cell.length_a   1.000
_cell.length_b   1.000
_cell.length_c   1.000
_cell.angle_alpha   90.00
_cell.angle_beta   90.00
_cell.angle_gamma   90.00
#
_symmetry.space_group_name_H-M   'P 1'
#
loop_
_entity.id
_entity.type
_entity.pdbx_description
1 polymer ?
#
loop_
_entity_poly.entity_id
_entity_poly.type
_entity_poly.pdbx_seq_one_letter_code
_entity_poly.pdbx_strand_id
1 'polypeptide(L)'
;MQYPDSALAKDFKTIASLIKSDINTKVYYLQIGSFDTHVNQKQQQENLFKIINDAVRAFVHDLKENGLFNDVLLMTFSEFGRRVAQNASNGTDHGTANQLFFISGGLKKKGLLNALPDLQHLKDGDLIYTEDFRKVYATVLKNWLKADDRRILGWKNGIYDFI
;
A
#
# COMPACT_ATOMS: atom_id res chain seq x y z
N MET A 1 16.35 -13.01 -9.73
CA MET A 1 16.69 -12.64 -8.34
C MET A 1 16.10 -13.66 -7.37
N GLN A 2 16.79 -14.01 -6.28
CA GLN A 2 16.24 -14.88 -5.22
C GLN A 2 15.41 -14.06 -4.22
N TYR A 3 14.29 -14.60 -3.75
CA TYR A 3 13.51 -13.99 -2.67
C TYR A 3 14.30 -14.03 -1.35
N PRO A 4 14.36 -12.92 -0.59
CA PRO A 4 15.01 -12.88 0.74
C PRO A 4 14.40 -13.86 1.75
N ASP A 5 15.14 -14.18 2.81
CA ASP A 5 14.65 -15.01 3.91
C ASP A 5 13.84 -14.18 4.93
N SER A 6 12.66 -13.72 4.52
CA SER A 6 11.67 -13.10 5.39
C SER A 6 10.30 -13.74 5.15
N ALA A 7 9.41 -13.70 6.15
CA ALA A 7 8.05 -14.22 6.01
C ALA A 7 7.32 -13.56 4.84
N LEU A 8 7.36 -12.22 4.76
CA LEU A 8 6.76 -11.45 3.67
C LEU A 8 7.29 -11.86 2.29
N ALA A 9 8.61 -12.09 2.16
CA ALA A 9 9.19 -12.53 0.89
C ALA A 9 8.77 -13.96 0.51
N LYS A 10 8.63 -14.88 1.48
CA LYS A 10 8.10 -16.23 1.25
C LYS A 10 6.64 -16.20 0.81
N ASP A 11 5.83 -15.32 1.38
CA ASP A 11 4.44 -15.16 0.97
C ASP A 11 4.33 -14.57 -0.44
N PHE A 12 5.13 -13.54 -0.76
CA PHE A 12 5.20 -13.01 -2.12
C PHE A 12 5.65 -14.07 -3.13
N LYS A 13 6.62 -14.92 -2.79
CA LYS A 13 7.04 -16.05 -3.64
C LYS A 13 5.90 -17.04 -3.89
N THR A 14 5.10 -17.32 -2.87
CA THR A 14 3.91 -18.17 -2.99
C THR A 14 2.90 -17.54 -3.93
N ILE A 15 2.57 -16.26 -3.73
CA ILE A 15 1.64 -15.52 -4.60
C ILE A 15 2.14 -15.47 -6.04
N ALA A 16 3.43 -15.20 -6.26
CA ALA A 16 4.01 -15.20 -7.61
C ALA A 16 3.83 -16.57 -8.29
N SER A 17 4.02 -17.67 -7.55
CA SER A 17 3.75 -19.02 -8.07
C SER A 17 2.29 -19.21 -8.44
N LEU A 18 1.36 -18.76 -7.60
CA LEU A 18 -0.08 -18.85 -7.86
C LEU A 18 -0.49 -18.02 -9.09
N ILE A 19 0.02 -16.80 -9.24
CA ILE A 19 -0.21 -15.96 -10.43
C ILE A 19 0.31 -16.66 -11.69
N LYS A 20 1.53 -17.23 -11.63
CA LYS A 20 2.13 -17.98 -12.75
C LYS A 20 1.37 -19.26 -13.13
N SER A 21 0.64 -19.85 -12.17
CA SER A 21 -0.21 -21.02 -12.42
C SER A 21 -1.55 -20.69 -13.08
N ASP A 22 -1.83 -19.40 -13.36
CA ASP A 22 -3.06 -18.92 -14.01
C ASP A 22 -4.35 -19.44 -13.35
N ILE A 23 -4.34 -19.54 -12.03
CA ILE A 23 -5.55 -19.87 -11.28
C ILE A 23 -6.48 -18.66 -11.25
N ASN A 24 -7.80 -18.90 -11.21
CA ASN A 24 -8.81 -17.83 -11.21
C ASN A 24 -8.94 -17.11 -9.85
N THR A 25 -7.83 -16.63 -9.29
CA THR A 25 -7.78 -15.80 -8.07
C THR A 25 -7.46 -14.38 -8.46
N LYS A 26 -8.24 -13.41 -7.97
CA LYS A 26 -8.12 -11.99 -8.35
C LYS A 26 -7.52 -11.11 -7.26
N VAL A 27 -7.56 -11.55 -6.00
CA VAL A 27 -7.09 -10.77 -4.85
C VAL A 27 -6.28 -11.69 -3.95
N TYR A 28 -5.08 -11.25 -3.61
CA TYR A 28 -4.23 -11.84 -2.57
C TYR A 28 -4.03 -10.82 -1.48
N TYR A 29 -4.10 -11.26 -0.22
CA TYR A 29 -3.95 -10.40 0.94
C TYR A 29 -2.73 -10.80 1.73
N LEU A 30 -1.87 -9.83 2.04
CA LEU A 30 -0.67 -9.99 2.83
C LEU A 30 -0.67 -8.97 3.96
N GLN A 31 -0.04 -9.33 5.08
CA GLN A 31 0.16 -8.41 6.18
C GLN A 31 1.61 -8.43 6.65
N ILE A 32 2.08 -7.27 7.09
CA ILE A 32 3.30 -7.14 7.88
C ILE A 32 2.95 -6.30 9.11
N GLY A 33 3.09 -6.91 10.29
CA GLY A 33 2.75 -6.29 11.56
C GLY A 33 3.89 -5.42 12.12
N SER A 34 3.80 -5.15 13.42
CA SER A 34 4.84 -4.49 14.22
C SER A 34 5.11 -3.02 13.87
N PHE A 35 4.27 -2.41 13.04
CA PHE A 35 4.25 -0.97 12.80
C PHE A 35 3.59 -0.18 13.93
N ASP A 36 2.87 -0.86 14.83
CA ASP A 36 2.26 -0.23 16.00
C ASP A 36 3.29 0.03 17.11
N THR A 37 4.12 1.04 16.89
CA THR A 37 5.19 1.44 17.80
C THR A 37 4.82 2.75 18.49
N HIS A 38 5.14 2.86 19.78
CA HIS A 38 5.00 4.11 20.55
C HIS A 38 6.35 4.60 21.12
N VAL A 39 7.41 3.81 20.92
CA VAL A 39 8.80 4.07 21.33
C VAL A 39 9.74 3.43 20.31
N ASN A 40 11.00 3.88 20.24
CA ASN A 40 12.03 3.33 19.35
C ASN A 40 11.58 3.22 17.86
N GLN A 41 10.68 4.12 17.46
CA GLN A 41 9.94 4.03 16.20
C GLN A 41 10.86 4.05 14.98
N LYS A 42 11.90 4.89 14.98
CA LYS A 42 12.83 5.04 13.86
C LYS A 42 13.52 3.70 13.52
N GLN A 43 14.17 3.08 14.50
CA GLN A 43 14.91 1.84 14.28
C GLN A 43 14.01 0.69 13.84
N GLN A 44 12.84 0.56 14.46
CA GLN A 44 11.87 -0.48 14.11
C GLN A 44 11.32 -0.28 12.70
N GLN A 45 10.93 0.94 12.34
CA GLN A 45 10.43 1.25 11.01
C GLN A 45 11.49 1.08 9.92
N GLU A 46 12.74 1.49 10.16
CA GLU A 46 13.85 1.26 9.22
C GLU A 46 14.02 -0.24 8.90
N ASN A 47 13.97 -1.09 9.92
CA ASN A 47 14.05 -2.54 9.75
C ASN A 47 12.85 -3.10 8.96
N LEU A 48 11.63 -2.69 9.30
CA LEU A 48 10.42 -3.15 8.62
C LEU A 48 10.36 -2.67 7.15
N PHE A 49 10.71 -1.42 6.88
CA PHE A 49 10.77 -0.90 5.50
C PHE A 49 11.86 -1.59 4.68
N LYS A 50 12.99 -1.98 5.29
CA LYS A 50 13.98 -2.82 4.62
C LYS A 50 13.41 -4.18 4.21
N ILE A 51 12.66 -4.84 5.10
CA ILE A 51 11.99 -6.12 4.80
C ILE A 51 10.99 -5.95 3.64
N ILE A 52 10.17 -4.89 3.67
CA ILE A 52 9.20 -4.59 2.61
C ILE A 52 9.93 -4.33 1.28
N ASN A 53 10.95 -3.46 1.29
CA ASN A 53 11.70 -3.11 0.09
C ASN A 53 12.35 -4.33 -0.56
N ASP A 54 13.03 -5.17 0.23
CA ASP A 54 13.71 -6.35 -0.28
C ASP A 54 12.71 -7.40 -0.83
N ALA A 55 11.57 -7.58 -0.17
CA ALA A 55 10.52 -8.50 -0.63
C ALA A 55 9.81 -8.00 -1.91
N VAL A 56 9.40 -6.73 -1.93
CA VAL A 56 8.74 -6.11 -3.09
C VAL A 56 9.67 -6.09 -4.30
N ARG A 57 10.96 -5.77 -4.12
CA ARG A 57 11.95 -5.79 -5.20
C ARG A 57 12.08 -7.17 -5.84
N ALA A 58 12.13 -8.23 -5.03
CA ALA A 58 12.18 -9.60 -5.53
C ALA A 58 10.89 -9.99 -6.27
N PHE A 59 9.73 -9.63 -5.72
CA PHE A 59 8.43 -9.88 -6.34
C PHE A 59 8.27 -9.19 -7.69
N VAL A 60 8.59 -7.89 -7.77
CA VAL A 60 8.54 -7.11 -9.01
C VAL A 60 9.51 -7.68 -10.05
N HIS A 61 10.71 -8.10 -9.64
CA HIS A 61 11.65 -8.75 -10.55
C HIS A 61 11.08 -10.06 -11.10
N ASP A 62 10.52 -10.94 -10.26
CA ASP A 62 9.94 -12.21 -10.69
C ASP A 62 8.80 -11.99 -11.69
N LEU A 63 7.88 -11.06 -11.41
CA LEU A 63 6.79 -10.72 -12.32
C LEU A 63 7.28 -10.16 -13.66
N LYS A 64 8.33 -9.34 -13.66
CA LYS A 64 8.90 -8.78 -14.90
C LYS A 64 9.54 -9.84 -15.78
N GLU A 65 10.33 -10.74 -15.20
CA GLU A 65 10.96 -11.84 -15.94
C GLU A 65 9.95 -12.77 -16.60
N ASN A 66 8.75 -12.88 -16.02
CA ASN A 66 7.67 -13.70 -16.56
C ASN A 66 6.66 -12.90 -17.40
N GLY A 67 6.89 -11.62 -17.67
CA GLY A 67 5.99 -10.78 -18.48
C GLY A 67 4.65 -10.43 -17.82
N LEU A 68 4.50 -10.68 -16.51
CA LEU A 68 3.23 -10.54 -15.77
C LEU A 68 3.10 -9.21 -15.03
N PHE A 69 4.15 -8.40 -14.98
CA PHE A 69 4.16 -7.18 -14.16
C PHE A 69 3.12 -6.13 -14.57
N ASN A 70 2.69 -6.13 -15.82
CA ASN A 70 1.64 -5.23 -16.31
C ASN A 70 0.24 -5.63 -15.82
N ASP A 71 0.06 -6.88 -15.42
CA ASP A 71 -1.24 -7.47 -15.05
C ASP A 71 -1.42 -7.61 -13.53
N VAL A 72 -0.45 -7.15 -12.74
CA VAL A 72 -0.49 -7.19 -11.28
C VAL A 72 -0.41 -5.78 -10.69
N LEU A 73 -1.35 -5.45 -9.81
CA LEU A 73 -1.35 -4.23 -9.01
C LEU A 73 -1.10 -4.57 -7.55
N LEU A 74 0.05 -4.13 -7.04
CA LEU A 74 0.30 -4.11 -5.60
C LEU A 74 -0.18 -2.77 -5.04
N MET A 75 -1.05 -2.82 -4.04
CA MET A 75 -1.56 -1.67 -3.29
C MET A 75 -1.28 -1.91 -1.80
N THR A 76 -0.68 -0.93 -1.12
CA THR A 76 -0.53 -0.96 0.34
C THR A 76 -1.65 -0.15 1.00
N PHE A 77 -2.02 -0.51 2.22
CA PHE A 77 -2.82 0.35 3.10
C PHE A 77 -2.45 0.10 4.56
N SER A 78 -2.91 0.99 5.44
CA SER A 78 -2.84 0.84 6.88
C SER A 78 -4.14 1.32 7.52
N GLU A 79 -4.47 0.83 8.70
CA GLU A 79 -5.67 1.23 9.44
C GLU A 79 -5.49 2.58 10.14
N PHE A 80 -4.24 3.03 10.31
CA PHE A 80 -3.91 4.29 10.97
C PHE A 80 -2.74 5.00 10.29
N GLY A 81 -2.61 6.28 10.63
CA GLY A 81 -1.47 7.13 10.34
C GLY A 81 -0.64 7.41 11.59
N ARG A 82 0.26 8.39 11.52
CA ARG A 82 1.01 8.88 12.68
C ARG A 82 0.79 10.37 12.88
N ARG A 83 0.72 10.79 14.14
CA ARG A 83 0.73 12.21 14.51
C ARG A 83 2.06 12.85 14.16
N VAL A 84 2.02 14.15 13.86
CA VAL A 84 3.22 14.92 13.52
C VAL A 84 4.10 15.14 14.75
N ALA A 85 3.49 15.42 15.90
CA ALA A 85 4.20 15.67 17.14
C ALA A 85 4.70 14.38 17.80
N GLN A 86 5.90 14.45 18.37
CA GLN A 86 6.45 13.39 19.21
C GLN A 86 5.66 13.26 20.52
N ASN A 87 5.43 12.02 20.97
CA ASN A 87 4.81 11.75 22.27
C ASN A 87 5.86 11.78 23.41
N ALA A 88 5.40 11.65 24.66
CA ALA A 88 6.24 11.71 25.85
C ALA A 88 7.30 10.59 25.95
N SER A 89 7.18 9.54 25.13
CA SER A 89 8.06 8.37 25.13
C SER A 89 9.03 8.34 23.93
N ASN A 90 9.23 9.48 23.26
CA ASN A 90 10.07 9.62 22.07
C ASN A 90 9.62 8.79 20.85
N GLY A 91 8.32 8.51 20.74
CA GLY A 91 7.67 7.97 19.54
C GLY A 91 6.58 8.90 19.01
N THR A 92 5.60 8.35 18.30
CA THR A 92 4.40 9.09 17.86
C THR A 92 3.13 8.27 18.09
N ASP A 93 2.04 8.95 18.42
CA ASP A 93 0.74 8.30 18.58
C ASP A 93 0.06 8.08 17.22
N HIS A 94 -1.04 7.33 17.24
CA HIS A 94 -1.85 7.07 16.04
C HIS A 94 -2.44 8.37 15.52
N GLY A 95 -2.50 8.49 14.20
CA GLY A 95 -3.13 9.62 13.52
C GLY A 95 -4.09 9.20 12.42
N THR A 96 -4.75 10.18 11.82
CA THR A 96 -5.93 9.95 10.96
C THR A 96 -5.64 9.85 9.45
N ALA A 97 -4.38 10.05 9.02
CA ALA A 97 -4.02 10.02 7.60
C ALA A 97 -2.73 9.24 7.35
N ASN A 98 -2.70 8.48 6.24
CA ASN A 98 -1.55 7.68 5.83
C ASN A 98 -1.26 7.83 4.32
N GLN A 99 -0.26 7.09 3.85
CA GLN A 99 0.14 7.05 2.45
C GLN A 99 -0.12 5.66 1.87
N LEU A 100 -0.60 5.62 0.63
CA LEU A 100 -0.81 4.38 -0.13
C LEU A 100 0.23 4.30 -1.25
N PHE A 101 0.88 3.15 -1.38
CA PHE A 101 1.79 2.87 -2.48
C PHE A 101 1.10 1.98 -3.50
N PHE A 102 1.25 2.34 -4.78
CA PHE A 102 0.80 1.55 -5.93
C PHE A 102 2.00 1.16 -6.77
N ILE A 103 2.13 -0.14 -7.06
CA ILE A 103 3.25 -0.68 -7.84
C ILE A 103 2.68 -1.63 -8.89
N SER A 104 2.82 -1.25 -10.16
CA SER A 104 2.45 -2.06 -11.32
C SER A 104 3.14 -1.53 -12.57
N GLY A 105 3.31 -2.39 -13.59
CA GLY A 105 3.64 -1.97 -14.94
C GLY A 105 2.46 -1.33 -15.67
N GLY A 106 1.23 -1.62 -15.23
CA GLY A 106 -0.02 -1.12 -15.82
C GLY A 106 -0.49 0.25 -15.32
N LEU A 107 0.28 0.93 -14.46
CA LEU A 107 -0.08 2.28 -14.00
C LEU A 107 0.02 3.31 -15.13
N LYS A 108 -1.00 4.16 -15.27
CA LYS A 108 -1.02 5.28 -16.22
C LYS A 108 -0.23 6.50 -15.74
N LYS A 109 -0.08 6.63 -14.41
CA LYS A 109 0.63 7.75 -13.76
C LYS A 109 1.71 7.23 -12.85
N LYS A 110 2.85 7.94 -12.80
CA LYS A 110 4.01 7.64 -11.97
C LYS A 110 4.28 8.79 -11.01
N GLY A 111 4.90 8.49 -9.87
CA GLY A 111 5.24 9.49 -8.86
C GLY A 111 4.07 9.80 -7.93
N LEU A 112 4.07 11.01 -7.36
CA LEU A 112 3.04 11.47 -6.45
C LEU A 112 1.74 11.77 -7.21
N LEU A 113 0.63 11.22 -6.73
CA LEU A 113 -0.69 11.38 -7.36
C LEU A 113 -1.49 12.59 -6.84
N ASN A 114 -1.12 13.07 -5.65
CA ASN A 114 -1.73 14.19 -4.94
C ASN A 114 -0.64 15.00 -4.20
N ALA A 115 -1.02 16.15 -3.65
CA ALA A 115 -0.11 17.01 -2.90
C ALA A 115 0.41 16.32 -1.63
N LEU A 116 1.60 16.70 -1.19
CA LEU A 116 2.13 16.29 0.11
C LEU A 116 1.26 16.85 1.26
N PRO A 117 1.20 16.18 2.42
CA PRO A 117 0.41 16.66 3.54
C PRO A 117 0.98 17.96 4.12
N ASP A 118 0.09 18.82 4.62
CA ASP A 118 0.46 19.98 5.40
C ASP A 118 0.78 19.55 6.84
N LEU A 119 2.03 19.75 7.26
CA LEU A 119 2.49 19.37 8.60
C LEU A 119 2.30 20.49 9.65
N GLN A 120 1.83 21.67 9.23
CA GLN A 120 1.65 22.84 10.10
C GLN A 120 0.17 23.05 10.46
N HIS A 121 -0.74 22.81 9.52
CA HIS A 121 -2.18 22.94 9.75
C HIS A 121 -2.81 21.59 10.12
N LEU A 122 -2.87 21.33 11.42
CA LEU A 122 -3.36 20.07 11.99
C LEU A 122 -4.72 20.26 12.66
N LYS A 123 -5.51 19.18 12.70
CA LYS A 123 -6.74 19.11 13.49
C LYS A 123 -6.47 18.25 14.72
N ASP A 124 -6.49 18.85 15.91
CA ASP A 124 -6.25 18.13 17.18
C ASP A 124 -4.90 17.35 17.22
N GLY A 125 -3.89 17.84 16.48
CA GLY A 125 -2.58 17.21 16.32
C GLY A 125 -2.50 16.16 15.20
N ASP A 126 -3.61 15.89 14.53
CA ASP A 126 -3.71 14.95 13.42
C ASP A 126 -3.60 15.63 12.04
N LEU A 127 -3.03 14.91 11.08
CA LEU A 127 -3.05 15.30 9.68
C LEU A 127 -4.49 15.29 9.16
N ILE A 128 -4.88 16.38 8.50
CA ILE A 128 -6.16 16.45 7.80
C ILE A 128 -6.02 15.67 6.49
N TYR A 129 -6.74 14.55 6.36
CA TYR A 129 -6.76 13.79 5.13
C TYR A 129 -7.38 14.61 4.00
N THR A 130 -6.77 14.56 2.82
CA THR A 130 -7.25 15.27 1.62
C THR A 130 -7.94 14.37 0.63
N GLU A 131 -7.73 13.05 0.76
CA GLU A 131 -8.29 12.03 -0.11
C GLU A 131 -9.18 11.07 0.69
N ASP A 132 -10.36 10.76 0.15
CA ASP A 132 -11.24 9.74 0.73
C ASP A 132 -10.84 8.36 0.20
N PHE A 133 -10.51 7.44 1.10
CA PHE A 133 -10.08 6.09 0.72
C PHE A 133 -11.12 5.39 -0.16
N ARG A 134 -12.42 5.67 -0.01
CA ARG A 134 -13.47 5.06 -0.84
C ARG A 134 -13.29 5.39 -2.32
N LYS A 135 -12.77 6.58 -2.66
CA LYS A 135 -12.43 6.96 -4.04
C LYS A 135 -11.30 6.10 -4.60
N VAL A 136 -10.31 5.80 -3.76
CA VAL A 136 -9.19 4.91 -4.12
C VAL A 136 -9.69 3.49 -4.39
N TYR A 137 -10.46 2.92 -3.45
CA TYR A 137 -11.01 1.58 -3.61
C TYR A 137 -12.00 1.49 -4.78
N ALA A 138 -12.82 2.52 -5.02
CA ALA A 138 -13.69 2.59 -6.19
C ALA A 138 -12.87 2.59 -7.49
N THR A 139 -11.72 3.27 -7.52
CA THR A 139 -10.81 3.27 -8.68
C THR A 139 -10.27 1.86 -8.95
N VAL A 140 -9.79 1.17 -7.92
CA VAL A 140 -9.27 -0.20 -8.06
C VAL A 140 -10.38 -1.17 -8.48
N LEU A 141 -11.55 -1.12 -7.84
CA LEU A 141 -12.68 -1.98 -8.18
C LEU A 141 -13.09 -1.80 -9.64
N LYS A 142 -13.30 -0.55 -10.07
CA LYS A 142 -13.82 -0.26 -11.40
C LYS A 142 -12.78 -0.40 -12.51
N ASN A 143 -11.61 0.22 -12.36
CA ASN A 143 -10.64 0.30 -13.45
C ASN A 143 -9.72 -0.93 -13.50
N TRP A 144 -9.40 -1.53 -12.35
CA TRP A 144 -8.54 -2.72 -12.30
C TRP A 144 -9.34 -4.02 -12.32
N LEU A 145 -10.20 -4.22 -11.31
CA LEU A 145 -10.92 -5.48 -11.11
C LEU A 145 -12.17 -5.63 -12.00
N LYS A 146 -12.58 -4.57 -12.71
CA LYS A 146 -13.79 -4.51 -13.55
C LYS A 146 -15.06 -4.91 -12.77
N ALA A 147 -15.12 -4.54 -11.50
CA ALA A 147 -16.25 -4.77 -10.61
C ALA A 147 -17.15 -3.53 -10.49
N ASP A 148 -18.41 -3.74 -10.08
CA ASP A 148 -19.37 -2.66 -9.79
C ASP A 148 -19.05 -2.00 -8.44
N ASP A 149 -18.25 -0.93 -8.50
CA ASP A 149 -17.82 -0.14 -7.34
C ASP A 149 -18.99 0.49 -6.59
N ARG A 150 -20.04 0.92 -7.30
CA ARG A 150 -21.20 1.57 -6.70
C ARG A 150 -22.03 0.61 -5.89
N ARG A 151 -22.22 -0.62 -6.39
CA ARG A 151 -22.92 -1.67 -5.65
C ARG A 151 -22.13 -2.12 -4.41
N ILE A 152 -20.81 -2.16 -4.49
CA ILE A 152 -19.94 -2.64 -3.40
C ILE A 152 -19.75 -1.57 -2.32
N LEU A 153 -19.42 -0.34 -2.70
CA LEU A 153 -19.03 0.72 -1.77
C LEU A 153 -20.12 1.77 -1.52
N GLY A 154 -21.15 1.83 -2.37
CA GLY A 154 -22.11 2.95 -2.36
C GLY A 154 -21.51 4.31 -2.74
N TRP A 155 -20.24 4.34 -3.16
CA TRP A 155 -19.51 5.56 -3.49
C TRP A 155 -19.96 6.14 -4.83
N LYS A 156 -20.26 7.45 -4.86
CA LYS A 156 -20.72 8.15 -6.07
C LYS A 156 -19.81 9.31 -6.50
N ASN A 157 -18.81 9.66 -5.68
CA ASN A 157 -18.02 10.88 -5.86
C ASN A 157 -16.77 10.62 -6.72
N GLY A 158 -16.98 9.96 -7.87
CA GLY A 158 -15.95 9.72 -8.89
C GLY A 158 -14.87 8.70 -8.51
N ILE A 159 -13.89 8.59 -9.41
CA ILE A 159 -12.69 7.73 -9.30
C ILE A 159 -11.48 8.55 -9.76
N TYR A 160 -10.28 8.02 -9.57
CA TYR A 160 -9.06 8.56 -10.18
C TYR A 160 -8.78 7.92 -11.54
N ASP A 161 -7.77 8.43 -12.23
CA ASP A 161 -7.34 8.05 -13.58
C ASP A 161 -5.89 7.52 -13.62
N PHE A 162 -5.33 7.11 -12.47
CA PHE A 162 -3.97 6.56 -12.40
C PHE A 162 -3.87 5.07 -12.78
N ILE A 163 -5.02 4.40 -12.86
CA ILE A 163 -5.23 3.03 -13.38
C ILE A 163 -6.02 3.12 -14.68
#